data_AF-A0A1E1LCS1-F1
#
_entry.id   AF-A0A1E1LCS1-F1
#
_cell.length_a   1.000
_cell.length_b   1.000
_cell.length_c   1.000
_cell.angle_alpha   90.00
_cell.angle_beta   90.00
_cell.angle_gamma   90.00
#
_symmetry.space_group_name_H-M   'P 1'
#
loop_
_entity.id
_entity.type
_entity.pdbx_description
1 polymer ?
#
loop_
_entity_poly.entity_id
_entity_poly.type
_entity_poly.pdbx_seq_one_letter_code
_entity_poly.pdbx_strand_id
1 'polypeptide(L)'
;MGPQRSSARARSRRSESKSSRNSPATSSKASARTSAYDRNFEQHLIDHQIYPNNRAAKPDNWADINLRMTQPRASLSPSKLSEEAFEKFQKISESALTEAKVMNTAFPIILGSDATDIPSEQSLLFNNLKSLTDETVVDAKPDFYDGSELEKIHPEIRESLSSTIIPPTLRHAPCPPNFFMKAKGPDGSAAVAKRQACYDGAFGARAMTSMRQYRQPPILDHKALSITTTFHDSCLRLYTTHITDLGSEDGPRYHMTQLRSFAMTDTVETFREGASALRNARDWAMEQREQVISTANMAVGMDDSRTSASKSAFEGDASTEGGPQPSKGRNLAAPNQSAQP
;
A
#
# COMPACT_ATOMS: atom_id res chain seq x y z
N MET A 1 41.69 30.96 59.05
CA MET A 1 41.93 29.74 58.26
C MET A 1 43.04 30.03 57.26
N GLY A 2 43.99 29.09 57.12
CA GLY A 2 45.35 29.31 56.63
C GLY A 2 45.56 29.62 55.13
N PRO A 3 46.82 29.82 54.72
CA PRO A 3 47.22 30.88 53.78
C PRO A 3 47.58 30.41 52.35
N GLN A 4 47.75 31.39 51.47
CA GLN A 4 48.44 31.28 50.17
C GLN A 4 49.79 30.56 50.28
N ARG A 5 50.16 29.74 49.28
CA ARG A 5 51.56 29.50 48.91
C ARG A 5 51.72 29.13 47.44
N SER A 6 52.85 29.60 46.93
CA SER A 6 53.36 29.68 45.58
C SER A 6 54.15 28.45 45.11
N SER A 7 54.29 28.35 43.78
CA SER A 7 55.48 27.91 43.01
C SER A 7 56.08 26.51 43.18
N ALA A 8 56.22 25.79 42.06
CA ALA A 8 57.43 25.13 41.52
C ALA A 8 57.00 24.06 40.50
N ARG A 9 57.12 24.27 39.19
CA ARG A 9 58.30 24.19 38.31
C ARG A 9 58.91 22.77 38.17
N ALA A 10 58.86 22.32 36.91
CA ALA A 10 59.74 21.38 36.21
C ALA A 10 59.58 19.87 36.46
N ARG A 11 59.22 19.15 35.39
CA ARG A 11 60.22 18.47 34.55
C ARG A 11 59.65 18.07 33.20
N SER A 12 60.36 18.51 32.15
CA SER A 12 60.17 18.08 30.78
C SER A 12 60.57 16.61 30.63
N ARG A 13 59.87 15.84 29.79
CA ARG A 13 60.52 14.95 28.83
C ARG A 13 59.80 15.00 27.49
N ARG A 14 60.64 15.28 26.49
CA ARG A 14 60.39 15.44 25.06
C ARG A 14 60.59 14.08 24.40
N SER A 15 59.67 13.69 23.55
CA SER A 15 59.85 12.90 22.31
C SER A 15 58.47 12.75 21.68
N GLU A 16 58.21 12.82 20.39
CA GLU A 16 58.96 13.19 19.20
C GLU A 16 57.88 13.38 18.12
N SER A 17 58.16 14.25 17.17
CA SER A 17 57.37 14.55 15.98
C SER A 17 56.89 13.32 15.21
N LYS A 18 55.69 13.40 14.63
CA LYS A 18 55.46 13.11 13.20
C LYS A 18 54.29 13.95 12.68
N SER A 19 54.62 14.88 11.78
CA SER A 19 53.63 15.61 11.02
C SER A 19 53.00 14.70 9.96
N SER A 20 51.68 14.76 9.80
CA SER A 20 51.07 14.46 8.51
C SER A 20 49.77 15.24 8.31
N ARG A 21 49.87 16.27 7.47
CA ARG A 21 48.89 16.76 6.50
C ARG A 21 47.43 16.80 6.95
N ASN A 22 46.95 18.01 7.24
CA ASN A 22 45.54 18.34 7.24
C ASN A 22 44.97 18.18 5.83
N SER A 23 44.18 17.14 5.60
CA SER A 23 43.16 17.11 4.55
C SER A 23 41.83 17.55 5.19
N PRO A 24 41.06 18.47 4.58
CA PRO A 24 39.75 18.82 5.11
C PRO A 24 38.82 17.62 4.89
N ALA A 25 38.40 16.99 5.98
CA ALA A 25 37.32 16.01 5.93
C ALA A 25 36.02 16.76 5.63
N THR A 26 35.62 16.80 4.36
CA THR A 26 34.23 17.02 3.97
C THR A 26 33.41 15.83 4.45
N SER A 27 32.97 15.88 5.71
CA SER A 27 31.86 15.06 6.16
C SER A 27 30.58 15.71 5.63
N SER A 28 30.13 15.26 4.47
CA SER A 28 28.76 15.48 4.04
C SER A 28 27.85 14.80 5.07
N LYS A 29 27.33 15.57 6.02
CA LYS A 29 26.19 15.13 6.83
C LYS A 29 25.06 14.86 5.84
N ALA A 30 24.73 13.58 5.61
CA ALA A 30 23.47 13.23 4.95
C ALA A 30 22.35 13.97 5.69
N SER A 31 21.59 14.79 4.97
CA SER A 31 20.44 15.48 5.54
C SER A 31 19.46 14.43 6.08
N ALA A 32 18.99 14.61 7.31
CA ALA A 32 17.99 13.70 7.87
C ALA A 32 16.75 13.65 6.96
N ARG A 33 16.25 12.44 6.69
CA ARG A 33 15.03 12.24 5.90
C ARG A 33 13.83 12.87 6.61
N THR A 34 12.92 13.49 5.85
CA THR A 34 11.68 14.10 6.34
C THR A 34 10.69 13.03 6.80
N SER A 35 9.97 13.30 7.87
CA SER A 35 8.98 12.41 8.49
C SER A 35 7.65 13.13 8.71
N ALA A 36 6.60 12.36 9.02
CA ALA A 36 5.27 12.93 9.28
C ALA A 36 5.21 13.91 10.48
N TYR A 37 6.24 13.92 11.32
CA TYR A 37 6.38 14.84 12.46
C TYR A 37 6.93 16.21 12.04
N ASP A 38 7.53 16.31 10.86
CA ASP A 38 8.08 17.56 10.35
C ASP A 38 6.99 18.50 9.83
N ARG A 39 7.14 19.80 10.10
CA ARG A 39 6.15 20.82 9.70
C ARG A 39 5.93 20.85 8.18
N ASN A 40 6.97 20.53 7.42
CA ASN A 40 6.98 20.65 5.96
C ASN A 40 6.51 19.37 5.26
N PHE A 41 6.26 18.29 6.01
CA PHE A 41 5.90 16.98 5.42
C PHE A 41 4.64 17.05 4.56
N GLU A 42 3.63 17.79 5.01
CA GLU A 42 2.38 17.93 4.25
C GLU A 42 2.59 18.64 2.92
N GLN A 43 3.37 19.73 2.91
CA GLN A 43 3.72 20.41 1.67
C GLN A 43 4.56 19.51 0.78
N HIS A 44 5.50 18.74 1.35
CA HIS A 44 6.30 17.78 0.60
C HIS A 44 5.43 16.70 -0.08
N LEU A 45 4.38 16.20 0.58
CA LEU A 45 3.41 15.30 -0.04
C LEU A 45 2.69 15.99 -1.22
N ILE A 46 2.23 17.23 -1.03
CA ILE A 46 1.52 18.00 -2.06
C ILE A 46 2.42 18.28 -3.27
N ASP A 47 3.67 18.66 -3.04
CA ASP A 47 4.66 18.91 -4.10
C ASP A 47 4.92 17.65 -4.94
N HIS A 48 4.73 16.48 -4.34
CA HIS A 48 4.80 15.16 -4.99
C HIS A 48 3.42 14.58 -5.33
N GLN A 49 2.41 15.43 -5.53
CA GLN A 49 1.08 15.05 -5.99
C GLN A 49 0.29 14.10 -5.07
N ILE A 50 0.60 14.09 -3.77
CA ILE A 50 -0.12 13.32 -2.74
C ILE A 50 -0.92 14.30 -1.87
N TYR A 51 -2.25 14.26 -2.01
CA TYR A 51 -3.18 15.27 -1.47
C TYR A 51 -3.96 14.74 -0.25
N PRO A 52 -3.71 15.24 0.98
CA PRO A 52 -4.34 14.72 2.19
C PRO A 52 -5.81 15.12 2.42
N ASN A 53 -6.31 16.10 1.68
CA ASN A 53 -7.65 16.68 1.88
C ASN A 53 -8.30 17.10 0.57
N ASN A 54 -8.53 16.16 -0.35
CA ASN A 54 -9.29 16.48 -1.55
C ASN A 54 -10.76 16.06 -1.39
N ARG A 55 -11.60 17.00 -0.93
CA ARG A 55 -13.06 16.79 -0.83
C ARG A 55 -13.78 16.96 -2.18
N ALA A 56 -13.13 17.61 -3.15
CA ALA A 56 -13.72 17.91 -4.45
C ALA A 56 -13.60 16.73 -5.42
N ALA A 57 -12.47 16.01 -5.38
CA ALA A 57 -12.29 14.76 -6.12
C ALA A 57 -12.80 13.59 -5.28
N LYS A 58 -14.04 13.15 -5.52
CA LYS A 58 -14.54 11.89 -4.98
C LYS A 58 -14.23 10.76 -5.96
N PRO A 59 -13.87 9.56 -5.48
CA PRO A 59 -13.66 8.41 -6.34
C PRO A 59 -14.97 7.96 -6.99
N ASP A 60 -14.86 7.32 -8.16
CA ASP A 60 -16.03 6.87 -8.94
C ASP A 60 -16.91 5.86 -8.19
N ASN A 61 -16.33 5.07 -7.29
CA ASN A 61 -17.01 4.08 -6.45
C ASN A 61 -17.41 4.62 -5.07
N TRP A 62 -17.53 5.95 -4.90
CA TRP A 62 -17.85 6.59 -3.63
C TRP A 62 -19.13 6.06 -2.97
N ALA A 63 -20.20 5.91 -3.75
CA ALA A 63 -21.49 5.45 -3.25
C ALA A 63 -21.40 4.00 -2.72
N ASP A 64 -20.75 3.12 -3.47
CA ASP A 64 -20.60 1.70 -3.13
C ASP A 64 -19.79 1.52 -1.85
N ILE A 65 -18.67 2.24 -1.72
CA ILE A 65 -17.84 2.20 -0.51
C ILE A 65 -18.65 2.67 0.69
N ASN A 66 -19.37 3.79 0.58
CA ASN A 66 -20.18 4.31 1.70
C ASN A 66 -21.30 3.34 2.08
N LEU A 67 -21.98 2.74 1.11
CA LEU A 67 -23.01 1.73 1.36
C LEU A 67 -22.41 0.53 2.11
N ARG A 68 -21.24 0.03 1.67
CA ARG A 68 -20.54 -1.07 2.32
C ARG A 68 -20.20 -0.76 3.78
N MET A 69 -19.75 0.47 4.10
CA MET A 69 -19.44 0.87 5.49
C MET A 69 -20.67 0.82 6.42
N THR A 70 -21.88 1.04 5.89
CA THR A 70 -23.12 1.07 6.69
C THR A 70 -23.73 -0.30 6.98
N GLN A 71 -23.19 -1.37 6.39
CA GLN A 71 -23.78 -2.70 6.54
C GLN A 71 -23.74 -3.17 8.01
N PRO A 72 -24.89 -3.58 8.60
CA PRO A 72 -24.92 -4.08 9.96
C PRO A 72 -24.08 -5.36 10.13
N ARG A 73 -23.51 -5.56 11.32
CA ARG A 73 -22.82 -6.81 11.67
C ARG A 73 -23.50 -7.55 12.80
N ALA A 74 -23.76 -8.84 12.58
CA ALA A 74 -24.34 -9.72 13.60
C ALA A 74 -23.48 -9.79 14.87
N SER A 75 -22.15 -9.77 14.75
CA SER A 75 -21.21 -9.76 15.88
C SER A 75 -21.21 -8.47 16.70
N LEU A 76 -21.91 -7.42 16.23
CA LEU A 76 -22.10 -6.14 16.93
C LEU A 76 -23.58 -5.86 17.25
N SER A 77 -24.45 -6.86 17.07
CA SER A 77 -25.86 -6.73 17.45
C SER A 77 -26.01 -6.49 18.97
N PRO A 78 -27.12 -5.88 19.42
CA PRO A 78 -27.33 -5.61 20.85
C PRO A 78 -27.23 -6.83 21.76
N SER A 79 -27.53 -8.03 21.24
CA SER A 79 -27.40 -9.28 22.00
C SER A 79 -25.96 -9.83 22.06
N LYS A 80 -25.05 -9.32 21.24
CA LYS A 80 -23.64 -9.74 21.16
C LYS A 80 -22.67 -8.74 21.76
N LEU A 81 -22.98 -7.45 21.69
CA LEU A 81 -22.22 -6.39 22.34
C LEU A 81 -23.09 -5.74 23.43
N SER A 82 -22.84 -6.11 24.69
CA SER A 82 -23.55 -5.57 25.85
C SER A 82 -23.03 -4.19 26.26
N GLU A 83 -23.79 -3.50 27.11
CA GLU A 83 -23.39 -2.21 27.68
C GLU A 83 -22.11 -2.35 28.52
N GLU A 84 -21.98 -3.43 29.30
CA GLU A 84 -20.79 -3.67 30.12
C GLU A 84 -19.54 -3.88 29.27
N ALA A 85 -19.67 -4.50 28.09
CA ALA A 85 -18.57 -4.64 27.14
C ALA A 85 -18.14 -3.28 26.56
N PHE A 86 -19.11 -2.39 26.30
CA PHE A 86 -18.85 -1.02 25.86
C PHE A 86 -18.20 -0.17 26.96
N GLU A 87 -18.69 -0.21 28.19
CA GLU A 87 -18.06 0.46 29.33
C GLU A 87 -16.62 -0.01 29.53
N LYS A 88 -16.36 -1.31 29.34
CA LYS A 88 -15.01 -1.86 29.40
C LYS A 88 -14.13 -1.28 28.31
N PHE A 89 -14.65 -1.11 27.09
CA PHE A 89 -13.93 -0.43 26.01
C PHE A 89 -13.61 1.02 26.37
N GLN A 90 -14.57 1.78 26.92
CA GLN A 90 -14.34 3.17 27.38
C GLN A 90 -13.19 3.24 28.39
N LYS A 91 -13.24 2.43 29.45
CA LYS A 91 -12.19 2.35 30.48
C LYS A 91 -10.82 1.98 29.90
N ILE A 92 -10.78 1.07 28.91
CA ILE A 92 -9.54 0.70 28.23
C ILE A 92 -9.00 1.84 27.37
N SER A 93 -9.88 2.56 26.65
CA SER A 93 -9.49 3.71 25.83
C SER A 93 -8.93 4.84 26.68
N GLU A 94 -9.59 5.17 27.80
CA GLU A 94 -9.19 6.23 28.74
C GLU A 94 -7.87 5.91 29.47
N SER A 95 -7.62 4.65 29.81
CA SER A 95 -6.42 4.23 30.55
C SER A 95 -5.19 4.02 29.65
N ALA A 96 -5.34 4.06 28.33
CA ALA A 96 -4.24 3.83 27.41
C ALA A 96 -3.35 5.07 27.28
N LEU A 97 -2.15 5.02 27.86
CA LEU A 97 -1.21 6.16 27.89
C LEU A 97 -0.30 6.27 26.65
N THR A 98 -0.24 5.24 25.80
CA THR A 98 0.68 5.20 24.66
C THR A 98 0.01 4.64 23.42
N GLU A 99 0.55 4.98 22.25
CA GLU A 99 0.11 4.42 20.95
C GLU A 99 0.17 2.89 20.97
N ALA A 100 1.26 2.31 21.50
CA ALA A 100 1.40 0.86 21.64
C ALA A 100 0.35 0.26 22.57
N LYS A 101 -0.03 0.95 23.67
CA LYS A 101 -1.08 0.47 24.56
C LYS A 101 -2.43 0.47 23.85
N VAL A 102 -2.76 1.56 23.15
CA VAL A 102 -3.98 1.67 22.33
C VAL A 102 -4.09 0.52 21.32
N MET A 103 -3.02 0.27 20.56
CA MET A 103 -2.97 -0.80 19.54
C MET A 103 -3.09 -2.21 20.13
N ASN A 104 -2.60 -2.45 21.35
CA ASN A 104 -2.64 -3.76 21.98
C ASN A 104 -3.89 -4.01 22.84
N THR A 105 -4.68 -2.98 23.16
CA THR A 105 -5.86 -3.15 24.04
C THR A 105 -7.16 -2.65 23.44
N ALA A 106 -7.23 -1.39 22.97
CA ALA A 106 -8.47 -0.83 22.44
C ALA A 106 -8.74 -1.34 21.02
N PHE A 107 -7.72 -1.31 20.15
CA PHE A 107 -7.84 -1.68 18.75
C PHE A 107 -8.35 -3.14 18.53
N PRO A 108 -7.90 -4.17 19.27
CA PRO A 108 -8.43 -5.53 19.12
C PRO A 108 -9.92 -5.64 19.42
N ILE A 109 -10.45 -4.81 20.33
CA ILE A 109 -11.89 -4.80 20.65
C ILE A 109 -12.69 -4.24 19.47
N ILE A 110 -12.19 -3.18 18.83
CA ILE A 110 -12.82 -2.59 17.64
C ILE A 110 -12.77 -3.59 16.48
N LEU A 111 -11.63 -4.25 16.27
CA LEU A 111 -11.45 -5.29 15.25
C LEU A 111 -12.38 -6.49 15.46
N GLY A 112 -12.59 -6.94 16.70
CA GLY A 112 -13.42 -8.09 17.04
C GLY A 112 -12.71 -9.44 16.90
N SER A 113 -13.36 -10.50 17.38
CA SER A 113 -12.83 -11.88 17.34
C SER A 113 -12.65 -12.44 15.93
N ASP A 114 -13.51 -12.01 15.00
CA ASP A 114 -13.55 -12.49 13.61
C ASP A 114 -12.41 -11.85 12.77
N ALA A 115 -11.53 -11.07 13.40
CA ALA A 115 -10.47 -10.32 12.75
C ALA A 115 -9.31 -11.18 12.24
N THR A 116 -9.27 -12.47 12.57
CA THR A 116 -8.15 -13.39 12.34
C THR A 116 -8.04 -13.92 10.91
N ASP A 117 -9.08 -13.76 10.09
CA ASP A 117 -9.16 -14.42 8.78
C ASP A 117 -8.41 -13.66 7.69
N ILE A 118 -7.98 -12.42 7.97
CA ILE A 118 -7.25 -11.57 7.03
C ILE A 118 -5.78 -11.51 7.47
N PRO A 119 -4.83 -11.99 6.63
CA PRO A 119 -3.41 -11.84 6.89
C PRO A 119 -3.04 -10.38 7.15
N SER A 120 -2.40 -10.13 8.29
CA SER A 120 -2.10 -8.78 8.74
C SER A 120 -0.83 -8.75 9.59
N GLU A 121 -0.19 -7.58 9.65
CA GLU A 121 1.02 -7.35 10.42
C GLU A 121 0.99 -5.97 11.08
N GLN A 122 1.76 -5.83 12.16
CA GLN A 122 1.85 -4.59 12.92
C GLN A 122 3.26 -4.00 12.87
N SER A 123 3.33 -2.68 12.71
CA SER A 123 4.58 -1.92 12.87
C SER A 123 5.75 -2.39 11.98
N LEU A 124 5.48 -2.95 10.79
CA LEU A 124 6.51 -3.30 9.82
C LEU A 124 6.87 -2.09 8.94
N LEU A 125 8.18 -1.90 8.73
CA LEU A 125 8.70 -0.85 7.85
C LEU A 125 8.60 -1.30 6.39
N PHE A 126 8.09 -0.43 5.53
CA PHE A 126 7.92 -0.70 4.11
C PHE A 126 9.20 -0.44 3.31
N ASN A 127 10.28 -1.10 3.71
CA ASN A 127 11.64 -0.90 3.20
C ASN A 127 11.92 -1.52 1.82
N ASN A 128 10.94 -2.20 1.20
CA ASN A 128 11.07 -2.76 -0.14
C ASN A 128 10.33 -1.93 -1.21
N LEU A 129 9.42 -1.05 -0.80
CA LEU A 129 8.64 -0.25 -1.75
C LEU A 129 9.48 0.90 -2.31
N LYS A 130 9.40 1.14 -3.62
CA LYS A 130 9.93 2.35 -4.26
C LYS A 130 9.32 3.58 -3.60
N SER A 131 10.07 4.66 -3.43
CA SER A 131 9.52 5.90 -2.89
C SER A 131 8.34 6.41 -3.73
N LEU A 132 7.40 7.12 -3.09
CA LEU A 132 6.37 7.89 -3.78
C LEU A 132 6.82 9.35 -4.04
N THR A 133 7.96 9.74 -3.45
CA THR A 133 8.56 11.08 -3.56
C THR A 133 10.01 10.97 -4.03
N ASP A 134 10.81 12.03 -3.88
CA ASP A 134 12.25 12.13 -4.17
C ASP A 134 13.21 11.36 -3.23
N GLU A 135 12.74 10.30 -2.55
CA GLU A 135 13.50 9.49 -1.57
C GLU A 135 13.97 10.24 -0.31
N THR A 136 13.61 11.53 -0.15
CA THR A 136 13.97 12.30 1.03
C THR A 136 13.01 12.09 2.21
N VAL A 137 11.88 11.43 2.01
CA VAL A 137 10.92 11.04 3.07
C VAL A 137 11.25 9.66 3.61
N VAL A 138 11.13 9.46 4.93
CA VAL A 138 11.27 8.16 5.60
C VAL A 138 10.28 7.12 5.07
N ASP A 139 10.65 5.84 5.11
CA ASP A 139 9.77 4.76 4.66
C ASP A 139 8.51 4.68 5.52
N ALA A 140 7.39 4.33 4.89
CA ALA A 140 6.13 4.13 5.59
C ALA A 140 6.24 3.00 6.61
N LYS A 141 5.59 3.17 7.75
CA LYS A 141 5.55 2.17 8.82
C LYS A 141 4.15 2.20 9.44
N PRO A 142 3.13 1.60 8.82
CA PRO A 142 1.79 1.57 9.39
C PRO A 142 1.78 0.85 10.74
N ASP A 143 0.88 1.25 11.63
CA ASP A 143 0.80 0.63 12.96
C ASP A 143 0.17 -0.75 12.84
N PHE A 144 -0.74 -0.90 11.86
CA PHE A 144 -1.32 -2.15 11.39
C PHE A 144 -1.67 -2.05 9.91
N TYR A 145 -1.54 -3.15 9.16
CA TYR A 145 -2.03 -3.25 7.79
C TYR A 145 -2.49 -4.68 7.45
N ASP A 146 -3.41 -4.80 6.49
CA ASP A 146 -3.84 -6.08 5.92
C ASP A 146 -3.19 -6.33 4.56
N GLY A 147 -2.98 -7.61 4.22
CA GLY A 147 -2.54 -8.06 2.90
C GLY A 147 -3.02 -9.48 2.58
N SER A 148 -2.40 -10.10 1.59
CA SER A 148 -2.61 -11.51 1.23
C SER A 148 -1.31 -12.29 1.42
N GLU A 149 -1.40 -13.61 1.52
CA GLU A 149 -0.23 -14.48 1.48
C GLU A 149 0.51 -14.32 0.15
N LEU A 150 1.83 -14.19 0.19
CA LEU A 150 2.66 -14.01 -1.00
C LEU A 150 2.44 -15.15 -2.00
N GLU A 151 2.19 -16.36 -1.50
CA GLU A 151 1.95 -17.60 -2.25
C GLU A 151 0.74 -17.51 -3.19
N LYS A 152 -0.25 -16.66 -2.91
CA LYS A 152 -1.44 -16.47 -3.76
C LYS A 152 -1.17 -15.64 -5.02
N ILE A 153 -0.03 -14.95 -5.09
CA ILE A 153 0.34 -14.09 -6.23
C ILE A 153 1.19 -14.90 -7.21
N HIS A 154 1.01 -14.80 -8.53
CA HIS A 154 1.84 -15.55 -9.48
C HIS A 154 3.34 -15.17 -9.35
N PRO A 155 4.30 -16.12 -9.40
CA PRO A 155 5.73 -15.82 -9.21
C PRO A 155 6.28 -14.70 -10.10
N GLU A 156 5.87 -14.66 -11.36
CA GLU A 156 6.27 -13.60 -12.30
C GLU A 156 5.80 -12.21 -11.86
N ILE A 157 4.59 -12.10 -11.31
CA ILE A 157 4.05 -10.84 -10.78
C ILE A 157 4.85 -10.41 -9.54
N ARG A 158 5.17 -11.37 -8.67
CA ARG A 158 5.99 -11.09 -7.46
C ARG A 158 7.36 -10.52 -7.82
N GLU A 159 7.97 -11.02 -8.88
CA GLU A 159 9.26 -10.54 -9.38
C GLU A 159 9.11 -9.16 -10.03
N SER A 160 8.21 -9.04 -11.00
CA SER A 160 8.03 -7.83 -11.80
C SER A 160 7.55 -6.63 -10.98
N LEU A 161 6.65 -6.85 -10.03
CA LEU A 161 6.06 -5.80 -9.19
C LEU A 161 6.63 -5.77 -7.76
N SER A 162 7.72 -6.51 -7.49
CA SER A 162 8.24 -6.72 -6.13
C SER A 162 8.32 -5.44 -5.30
N SER A 163 8.98 -4.42 -5.83
CA SER A 163 9.21 -3.12 -5.19
C SER A 163 8.00 -2.18 -5.21
N THR A 164 6.84 -2.68 -5.61
CA THR A 164 5.57 -1.92 -5.66
C THR A 164 4.49 -2.57 -4.80
N ILE A 165 4.48 -3.91 -4.71
CA ILE A 165 3.40 -4.65 -4.04
C ILE A 165 3.86 -5.32 -2.74
N ILE A 166 5.13 -5.64 -2.57
CA ILE A 166 5.64 -6.34 -1.37
C ILE A 166 6.19 -5.29 -0.40
N PRO A 167 5.52 -5.03 0.75
CA PRO A 167 5.88 -3.88 1.57
C PRO A 167 7.26 -3.99 2.25
N PRO A 168 7.52 -5.02 3.07
CA PRO A 168 8.86 -5.23 3.63
C PRO A 168 9.67 -6.22 2.79
N THR A 169 10.98 -6.25 2.99
CA THR A 169 11.86 -7.30 2.44
C THR A 169 11.59 -8.68 3.05
N LEU A 170 10.82 -8.75 4.15
CA LEU A 170 10.42 -9.99 4.83
C LEU A 170 9.41 -10.76 3.96
N ARG A 171 9.83 -11.89 3.40
CA ARG A 171 9.09 -12.64 2.37
C ARG A 171 7.78 -13.30 2.83
N HIS A 172 7.52 -13.39 4.13
CA HIS A 172 6.27 -13.95 4.67
C HIS A 172 5.24 -12.89 5.06
N ALA A 173 5.60 -11.60 4.94
CA ALA A 173 4.69 -10.53 5.31
C ALA A 173 3.54 -10.41 4.28
N PRO A 174 2.32 -10.05 4.72
CA PRO A 174 1.18 -9.89 3.84
C PRO A 174 1.41 -8.85 2.72
N CYS A 175 0.88 -9.12 1.52
CA CYS A 175 0.96 -8.24 0.33
C CYS A 175 -0.13 -8.55 -0.72
N PRO A 176 -0.48 -7.65 -1.66
CA PRO A 176 -0.27 -6.20 -1.56
C PRO A 176 -1.05 -5.60 -0.40
N PRO A 177 -0.58 -4.49 0.18
CA PRO A 177 -1.31 -3.83 1.25
C PRO A 177 -2.40 -2.91 0.66
N ASN A 178 -3.59 -2.91 1.24
CA ASN A 178 -4.64 -1.95 0.85
C ASN A 178 -5.62 -1.54 1.95
N PHE A 179 -5.41 -2.02 3.17
CA PHE A 179 -6.05 -1.50 4.38
C PHE A 179 -4.98 -1.16 5.42
N PHE A 180 -5.12 -0.02 6.09
CA PHE A 180 -4.14 0.48 7.06
C PHE A 180 -4.82 1.10 8.29
N MET A 181 -4.12 1.07 9.43
CA MET A 181 -4.49 1.78 10.66
C MET A 181 -3.31 2.58 11.20
N LYS A 182 -3.65 3.81 11.60
CA LYS A 182 -2.78 4.75 12.31
C LYS A 182 -3.40 5.14 13.65
N ALA A 183 -2.89 4.58 14.73
CA ALA A 183 -3.30 4.98 16.06
C ALA A 183 -2.39 6.07 16.61
N LYS A 184 -2.89 6.76 17.62
CA LYS A 184 -2.10 7.66 18.47
C LYS A 184 -2.52 7.47 19.91
N GLY A 185 -1.56 7.58 20.81
CA GLY A 185 -1.84 7.75 22.24
C GLY A 185 -2.44 9.12 22.53
N PRO A 186 -2.83 9.41 23.79
CA PRO A 186 -3.51 10.64 24.17
C PRO A 186 -2.75 11.93 23.82
N ASP A 187 -1.42 11.91 23.95
CA ASP A 187 -0.56 13.06 23.62
C ASP A 187 -0.07 13.04 22.16
N GLY A 188 -0.56 12.09 21.36
CA GLY A 188 -0.20 11.98 19.97
C GLY A 188 -0.88 13.05 19.11
N SER A 189 -0.33 13.31 17.92
CA SER A 189 -0.90 14.32 17.03
C SER A 189 -1.87 13.69 16.03
N ALA A 190 -3.14 14.11 16.08
CA ALA A 190 -4.14 13.77 15.06
C ALA A 190 -3.71 14.21 13.66
N ALA A 191 -3.01 15.34 13.54
CA ALA A 191 -2.49 15.84 12.26
C ALA A 191 -1.39 14.91 11.73
N VAL A 192 -0.48 14.44 12.59
CA VAL A 192 0.54 13.44 12.21
C VAL A 192 -0.13 12.13 11.77
N ALA A 193 -1.11 11.64 12.52
CA ALA A 193 -1.84 10.41 12.16
C ALA A 193 -2.49 10.52 10.78
N LYS A 194 -3.10 11.68 10.47
CA LYS A 194 -3.72 11.94 9.17
C LYS A 194 -2.70 11.99 8.02
N ARG A 195 -1.53 12.61 8.23
CA ARG A 195 -0.45 12.64 7.23
C ARG A 195 0.10 11.25 6.96
N GLN A 196 0.33 10.47 8.00
CA GLN A 196 0.74 9.07 7.89
C GLN A 196 -0.33 8.26 7.16
N ALA A 197 -1.60 8.44 7.51
CA ALA A 197 -2.72 7.78 6.85
C ALA A 197 -2.80 8.07 5.34
N CYS A 198 -2.52 9.32 4.94
CA CYS A 198 -2.44 9.73 3.55
C CYS A 198 -1.30 9.03 2.82
N TYR A 199 -0.11 9.00 3.42
CA TYR A 199 1.06 8.41 2.82
C TYR A 199 0.93 6.89 2.68
N ASP A 200 0.46 6.20 3.73
CA ASP A 200 0.18 4.77 3.72
C ASP A 200 -0.89 4.42 2.66
N GLY A 201 -1.96 5.22 2.60
CA GLY A 201 -3.04 5.05 1.62
C GLY A 201 -2.59 5.22 0.16
N ALA A 202 -1.64 6.12 -0.10
CA ALA A 202 -1.04 6.30 -1.42
C ALA A 202 -0.24 5.06 -1.86
N PHE A 203 0.52 4.43 -0.94
CA PHE A 203 1.20 3.17 -1.22
C PHE A 203 0.21 2.06 -1.59
N GLY A 204 -0.86 1.91 -0.82
CA GLY A 204 -1.88 0.90 -1.10
C GLY A 204 -2.59 1.14 -2.43
N ALA A 205 -2.93 2.39 -2.74
CA ALA A 205 -3.54 2.75 -4.01
C ALA A 205 -2.61 2.42 -5.20
N ARG A 206 -1.30 2.72 -5.08
CA ARG A 206 -0.30 2.38 -6.11
C ARG A 206 -0.18 0.86 -6.26
N ALA A 207 -0.01 0.12 -5.17
CA ALA A 207 0.12 -1.33 -5.18
C ALA A 207 -1.07 -2.01 -5.87
N MET A 208 -2.29 -1.64 -5.47
CA MET A 208 -3.52 -2.18 -6.05
C MET A 208 -3.69 -1.81 -7.53
N THR A 209 -3.36 -0.58 -7.92
CA THR A 209 -3.46 -0.14 -9.32
C THR A 209 -2.44 -0.84 -10.21
N SER A 210 -1.19 -0.98 -9.76
CA SER A 210 -0.15 -1.70 -10.50
C SER A 210 -0.51 -3.17 -10.69
N MET A 211 -1.12 -3.81 -9.69
CA MET A 211 -1.65 -5.17 -9.84
C MET A 211 -2.79 -5.23 -10.85
N ARG A 212 -3.77 -4.30 -10.79
CA ARG A 212 -4.89 -4.26 -11.74
C ARG A 212 -4.44 -4.05 -13.19
N GLN A 213 -3.37 -3.29 -13.41
CA GLN A 213 -2.84 -2.99 -14.73
C GLN A 213 -1.86 -4.05 -15.26
N TYR A 214 -1.51 -5.06 -14.45
CA TYR A 214 -0.52 -6.06 -14.86
C TYR A 214 -1.00 -6.87 -16.08
N ARG A 215 -0.32 -6.70 -17.22
CA ARG A 215 -0.71 -7.27 -18.52
C ARG A 215 -2.15 -6.91 -18.94
N GLN A 216 -2.66 -5.77 -18.48
CA GLN A 216 -3.98 -5.25 -18.83
C GLN A 216 -3.86 -3.88 -19.52
N PRO A 217 -4.88 -3.47 -20.31
CA PRO A 217 -4.94 -2.12 -20.85
C PRO A 217 -4.91 -1.04 -19.74
N PRO A 218 -4.55 0.21 -20.09
CA PRO A 218 -4.61 1.32 -19.15
C PRO A 218 -6.00 1.47 -18.52
N ILE A 219 -6.02 1.57 -17.20
CA ILE A 219 -7.24 1.82 -16.42
C ILE A 219 -7.49 3.31 -16.38
N LEU A 220 -8.69 3.70 -16.80
CA LEU A 220 -9.12 5.10 -16.87
C LEU A 220 -10.13 5.46 -15.77
N ASP A 221 -10.49 4.51 -14.89
CA ASP A 221 -11.35 4.79 -13.74
C ASP A 221 -10.59 5.48 -12.60
N HIS A 222 -11.30 6.30 -11.82
CA HIS A 222 -10.79 6.99 -10.64
C HIS A 222 -11.31 6.31 -9.36
N LYS A 223 -11.45 4.98 -9.39
CA LYS A 223 -11.94 4.21 -8.25
C LYS A 223 -10.91 4.20 -7.13
N ALA A 224 -11.39 4.31 -5.90
CA ALA A 224 -10.54 4.08 -4.75
C ALA A 224 -10.40 2.57 -4.49
N LEU A 225 -9.19 2.15 -4.13
CA LEU A 225 -8.84 0.75 -3.86
C LEU A 225 -8.09 0.57 -2.53
N SER A 226 -7.83 1.68 -1.83
CA SER A 226 -7.17 1.67 -0.53
C SER A 226 -8.03 2.39 0.50
N ILE A 227 -8.09 1.79 1.68
CA ILE A 227 -8.68 2.38 2.88
C ILE A 227 -7.59 2.59 3.91
N THR A 228 -7.56 3.76 4.53
CA THR A 228 -6.77 4.00 5.73
C THR A 228 -7.66 4.47 6.86
N THR A 229 -7.33 4.08 8.08
CA THR A 229 -8.06 4.47 9.27
C THR A 229 -7.14 5.13 10.26
N THR A 230 -7.68 6.06 11.04
CA THR A 230 -6.98 6.65 12.19
C THR A 230 -7.79 6.46 13.45
N PHE A 231 -7.13 6.13 14.56
CA PHE A 231 -7.74 6.10 15.88
C PHE A 231 -6.94 6.97 16.85
N HIS A 232 -7.53 8.07 17.29
CA HIS A 232 -6.90 9.01 18.22
C HIS A 232 -7.98 9.67 19.06
N ASP A 233 -7.72 9.83 20.36
CA ASP A 233 -8.64 10.46 21.30
C ASP A 233 -10.06 9.86 21.20
N SER A 234 -10.11 8.52 21.25
CA SER A 234 -11.33 7.72 21.09
C SER A 234 -12.13 7.99 19.80
N CYS A 235 -11.55 8.67 18.81
CA CYS A 235 -12.20 8.97 17.55
C CYS A 235 -11.62 8.14 16.42
N LEU A 236 -12.48 7.29 15.83
CA LEU A 236 -12.17 6.52 14.65
C LEU A 236 -12.53 7.34 13.39
N ARG A 237 -11.60 7.45 12.45
CA ARG A 237 -11.86 8.06 11.13
C ARG A 237 -11.44 7.11 10.02
N LEU A 238 -12.22 7.04 8.96
CA LEU A 238 -11.96 6.23 7.78
C LEU A 238 -11.73 7.16 6.59
N TYR A 239 -10.73 6.83 5.79
CA TYR A 239 -10.35 7.54 4.58
C TYR A 239 -10.21 6.55 3.44
N THR A 240 -10.39 7.04 2.22
CA THR A 240 -10.10 6.27 1.02
C THR A 240 -9.13 7.04 0.14
N THR A 241 -8.30 6.31 -0.62
CA THR A 241 -7.33 6.90 -1.54
C THR A 241 -7.57 6.38 -2.95
N HIS A 242 -7.69 7.31 -3.91
CA HIS A 242 -7.80 7.01 -5.34
C HIS A 242 -6.72 7.76 -6.12
N ILE A 243 -6.47 7.29 -7.34
CA ILE A 243 -5.46 7.86 -8.24
C ILE A 243 -6.15 8.55 -9.42
N THR A 244 -5.65 9.73 -9.78
CA THR A 244 -5.94 10.38 -11.07
C THR A 244 -4.66 10.50 -11.89
N ASP A 245 -4.81 10.78 -13.19
CA ASP A 245 -3.71 11.17 -14.08
C ASP A 245 -2.57 10.14 -14.18
N LEU A 246 -2.90 8.84 -14.15
CA LEU A 246 -1.96 7.71 -14.22
C LEU A 246 -0.98 7.77 -15.41
N GLY A 247 -1.35 8.46 -16.50
CA GLY A 247 -0.54 8.59 -17.72
C GLY A 247 0.04 9.98 -17.95
N SER A 248 0.00 10.88 -16.97
CA SER A 248 0.56 12.23 -17.14
C SER A 248 2.09 12.23 -17.03
N GLU A 249 2.75 13.20 -17.67
CA GLU A 249 4.21 13.37 -17.59
C GLU A 249 4.70 13.63 -16.15
N ASP A 250 3.86 14.28 -15.34
CA ASP A 250 4.13 14.60 -13.94
C ASP A 250 3.90 13.40 -12.99
N GLY A 251 3.41 12.28 -13.52
CA GLY A 251 3.11 11.07 -12.75
C GLY A 251 1.72 11.04 -12.10
N PRO A 252 1.40 9.96 -11.38
CA PRO A 252 0.07 9.77 -10.78
C PRO A 252 -0.19 10.74 -9.63
N ARG A 253 -1.43 11.21 -9.51
CA ARG A 253 -1.88 12.03 -8.39
C ARG A 253 -2.70 11.21 -7.40
N TYR A 254 -2.38 11.29 -6.12
CA TYR A 254 -3.04 10.52 -5.07
C TYR A 254 -3.95 11.41 -4.25
N HIS A 255 -5.22 11.05 -4.13
CA HIS A 255 -6.22 11.86 -3.43
C HIS A 255 -6.82 11.10 -2.27
N MET A 256 -6.53 11.55 -1.05
CA MET A 256 -7.17 11.03 0.16
C MET A 256 -8.46 11.81 0.46
N THR A 257 -9.55 11.08 0.63
CA THR A 257 -10.88 11.62 0.96
C THR A 257 -11.44 10.94 2.21
N GLN A 258 -11.92 11.71 3.18
CA GLN A 258 -12.51 11.17 4.41
C GLN A 258 -13.90 10.59 4.13
N LEU A 259 -14.11 9.31 4.45
CA LEU A 259 -15.37 8.59 4.31
C LEU A 259 -16.31 8.84 5.50
N ARG A 260 -15.84 8.53 6.72
CA ARG A 260 -16.64 8.48 7.94
C ARG A 260 -15.81 8.87 9.16
N SER A 261 -16.48 9.24 10.23
CA SER A 261 -15.87 9.46 11.55
C SER A 261 -16.86 9.09 12.65
N PHE A 262 -16.36 8.52 13.73
CA PHE A 262 -17.15 8.04 14.87
C PHE A 262 -16.47 8.41 16.18
N ALA A 263 -17.25 8.92 17.14
CA ALA A 263 -16.82 9.08 18.53
C ALA A 263 -17.04 7.74 19.25
N MET A 264 -16.00 6.91 19.32
CA MET A 264 -16.13 5.51 19.70
C MET A 264 -16.51 5.31 21.17
N THR A 265 -16.43 6.35 22.01
CA THR A 265 -16.77 6.32 23.43
C THR A 265 -18.00 7.16 23.78
N ASP A 266 -18.75 7.66 22.80
CA ASP A 266 -19.95 8.46 23.01
C ASP A 266 -21.14 7.61 23.50
N THR A 267 -21.63 6.72 22.63
CA THR A 267 -22.70 5.76 22.96
C THR A 267 -22.34 4.37 22.44
N VAL A 268 -22.97 3.32 23.00
CA VAL A 268 -22.80 1.96 22.51
C VAL A 268 -23.25 1.83 21.04
N GLU A 269 -24.26 2.60 20.61
CA GLU A 269 -24.69 2.67 19.22
C GLU A 269 -23.58 3.24 18.33
N THR A 270 -22.97 4.35 18.70
CA THR A 270 -21.87 4.96 17.94
C THR A 270 -20.65 4.04 17.87
N PHE A 271 -20.36 3.30 18.96
CA PHE A 271 -19.35 2.26 18.95
C PHE A 271 -19.70 1.13 17.96
N ARG A 272 -20.94 0.62 17.99
CA ARG A 272 -21.40 -0.44 17.07
C ARG A 272 -21.29 0.01 15.62
N GLU A 273 -21.68 1.24 15.31
CA GLU A 273 -21.55 1.81 13.96
C GLU A 273 -20.08 1.92 13.52
N GLY A 274 -19.22 2.49 14.37
CA GLY A 274 -17.81 2.69 14.05
C GLY A 274 -17.05 1.37 13.90
N ALA A 275 -17.27 0.41 14.81
CA ALA A 275 -16.69 -0.92 14.73
C ALA A 275 -17.22 -1.68 13.50
N SER A 276 -18.51 -1.55 13.17
CA SER A 276 -19.08 -2.15 11.95
C SER A 276 -18.41 -1.58 10.71
N ALA A 277 -18.27 -0.25 10.63
CA ALA A 277 -17.61 0.42 9.52
C ALA A 277 -16.14 -0.01 9.36
N LEU A 278 -15.37 -0.11 10.45
CA LEU A 278 -13.99 -0.60 10.42
C LEU A 278 -13.91 -2.02 9.84
N ARG A 279 -14.72 -2.93 10.38
CA ARG A 279 -14.70 -4.33 9.96
C ARG A 279 -15.17 -4.49 8.51
N ASN A 280 -16.21 -3.73 8.10
CA ASN A 280 -16.67 -3.69 6.70
C ASN A 280 -15.61 -3.15 5.75
N ALA A 281 -14.82 -2.17 6.19
CA ALA A 281 -13.71 -1.66 5.41
C ALA A 281 -12.62 -2.71 5.17
N ARG A 282 -12.30 -3.52 6.19
CA ARG A 282 -11.33 -4.61 6.07
C ARG A 282 -11.80 -5.68 5.08
N ASP A 283 -13.03 -6.15 5.23
CA ASP A 283 -13.60 -7.15 4.31
C ASP A 283 -13.66 -6.61 2.88
N TRP A 284 -14.13 -5.37 2.69
CA TRP A 284 -14.15 -4.74 1.38
C TRP A 284 -12.75 -4.66 0.77
N ALA A 285 -11.74 -4.23 1.54
CA ALA A 285 -10.38 -4.16 1.07
C ALA A 285 -9.84 -5.55 0.69
N MET A 286 -10.14 -6.58 1.48
CA MET A 286 -9.80 -7.97 1.16
C MET A 286 -10.46 -8.42 -0.15
N GLU A 287 -11.77 -8.22 -0.31
CA GLU A 287 -12.52 -8.56 -1.52
C GLU A 287 -11.92 -7.89 -2.77
N GLN A 288 -11.60 -6.59 -2.68
CA GLN A 288 -10.93 -5.88 -3.77
C GLN A 288 -9.54 -6.47 -4.05
N ARG A 289 -8.76 -6.78 -3.02
CA ARG A 289 -7.41 -7.35 -3.15
C ARG A 289 -7.44 -8.72 -3.82
N GLU A 290 -8.32 -9.60 -3.38
CA GLU A 290 -8.45 -10.94 -3.93
C GLU A 290 -8.91 -10.92 -5.40
N GLN A 291 -9.88 -10.05 -5.73
CA GLN A 291 -10.31 -9.86 -7.11
C GLN A 291 -9.15 -9.41 -8.02
N VAL A 292 -8.35 -8.45 -7.55
CA VAL A 292 -7.21 -7.93 -8.29
C VAL A 292 -6.10 -8.97 -8.45
N ILE A 293 -5.77 -9.72 -7.40
CA ILE A 293 -4.80 -10.83 -7.47
C ILE A 293 -5.27 -11.88 -8.49
N SER A 294 -6.53 -12.31 -8.39
CA SER A 294 -7.11 -13.32 -9.29
C SER A 294 -7.04 -12.87 -10.76
N THR A 295 -7.42 -11.62 -11.02
CA THR A 295 -7.39 -11.03 -12.37
C THR A 295 -5.97 -11.00 -12.94
N ALA A 296 -5.00 -10.54 -12.14
CA ALA A 296 -3.60 -10.45 -12.57
C ALA A 296 -3.00 -11.85 -12.82
N ASN A 297 -3.31 -12.83 -11.98
CA ASN A 297 -2.87 -14.22 -12.18
C ASN A 297 -3.44 -14.82 -13.47
N MET A 298 -4.72 -14.59 -13.77
CA MET A 298 -5.33 -15.05 -15.03
C MET A 298 -4.70 -14.41 -16.26
N ALA A 299 -4.30 -13.14 -16.17
CA ALA A 299 -3.64 -12.42 -17.26
C ALA A 299 -2.31 -13.06 -17.66
N VAL A 300 -1.58 -13.65 -16.71
CA VAL A 300 -0.34 -14.39 -16.99
C VAL A 300 -0.64 -15.64 -17.82
N GLY A 301 -1.58 -16.48 -17.37
CA GLY A 301 -1.91 -17.74 -18.06
C GLY A 301 -2.50 -17.56 -19.48
N MET A 302 -3.22 -16.47 -19.73
CA MET A 302 -3.73 -16.15 -21.08
C MET A 302 -2.63 -15.77 -22.07
N ASP A 303 -1.57 -15.13 -21.61
CA ASP A 303 -0.47 -14.71 -22.47
C ASP A 303 0.49 -15.88 -22.78
N ASP A 304 0.73 -16.75 -21.80
CA ASP A 304 1.51 -17.98 -22.00
C ASP A 304 0.84 -18.92 -23.01
N SER A 305 -0.50 -19.00 -22.98
CA SER A 305 -1.28 -19.76 -23.97
C SER A 305 -1.27 -19.12 -25.36
N ARG A 306 -1.31 -17.78 -25.47
CA ARG A 306 -1.14 -17.07 -26.75
C ARG A 306 0.28 -17.20 -27.31
N THR A 307 1.29 -17.17 -26.45
CA THR A 307 2.71 -17.31 -26.82
C THR A 307 3.03 -18.74 -27.27
N SER A 308 2.44 -19.74 -26.62
CA SER A 308 2.58 -21.15 -27.05
C SER A 308 1.82 -21.45 -28.35
N ALA A 309 0.62 -20.88 -28.54
CA ALA A 309 -0.14 -21.02 -29.79
C ALA A 309 0.52 -20.32 -30.99
N SER A 310 1.18 -19.18 -30.77
CA SER A 310 1.93 -18.48 -31.82
C SER A 310 3.24 -19.20 -32.19
N LYS A 311 3.92 -19.82 -31.21
CA LYS A 311 5.08 -20.68 -31.48
C LYS A 311 4.71 -21.94 -32.27
N SER A 312 3.61 -22.61 -31.93
CA SER A 312 3.16 -23.80 -32.67
C SER A 312 2.66 -23.47 -34.08
N ALA A 313 2.07 -22.29 -34.30
CA ALA A 313 1.70 -21.82 -35.64
C ALA A 313 2.93 -21.50 -36.51
N PHE A 314 4.03 -21.01 -35.92
CA PHE A 314 5.27 -20.71 -36.65
C PHE A 314 6.07 -21.98 -36.98
N GLU A 315 6.00 -23.02 -36.15
CA GLU A 315 6.63 -24.32 -36.44
C GLU A 315 5.83 -25.18 -37.45
N GLY A 316 4.53 -24.93 -37.60
CA GLY A 316 3.67 -25.63 -38.55
C GLY A 316 3.88 -25.27 -40.03
N ASP A 317 4.53 -24.14 -40.33
CA ASP A 317 4.73 -23.63 -41.70
C ASP A 317 6.12 -23.95 -42.28
N ALA A 318 7.02 -24.54 -41.48
CA ALA A 318 8.38 -24.91 -41.91
C ALA A 318 8.49 -26.31 -42.53
N SER A 319 7.37 -27.00 -42.75
CA SER A 319 7.34 -28.37 -43.29
C SER A 319 6.50 -28.51 -44.55
N THR A 320 6.74 -27.69 -45.58
CA THR A 320 6.23 -28.00 -46.94
C THR A 320 7.12 -27.43 -48.06
N GLU A 321 8.37 -27.87 -48.15
CA GLU A 321 9.12 -27.86 -49.43
C GLU A 321 9.56 -29.28 -49.79
N GLY A 322 8.70 -29.97 -50.53
CA GLY A 322 9.00 -31.22 -51.24
C GLY A 322 8.34 -31.15 -52.61
N GLY A 323 9.04 -30.57 -53.58
CA GLY A 323 8.52 -30.36 -54.94
C GLY A 323 8.29 -31.67 -55.71
N PRO A 324 7.44 -31.67 -56.76
CA PRO A 324 7.41 -32.74 -57.74
C PRO A 324 8.18 -32.36 -59.02
N GLN A 325 9.10 -33.25 -59.42
CA GLN A 325 9.79 -33.22 -60.73
C GLN A 325 8.86 -33.67 -61.88
N PRO A 326 9.20 -33.34 -63.15
CA PRO A 326 8.28 -33.37 -64.28
C PRO A 326 8.28 -34.70 -65.04
N SER A 327 7.12 -35.13 -65.55
CA SER A 327 7.00 -36.20 -66.54
C SER A 327 6.52 -35.65 -67.89
N LYS A 328 7.24 -36.01 -68.95
CA LYS A 328 6.98 -35.62 -70.35
C LYS A 328 5.89 -36.50 -70.98
N GLY A 329 4.86 -35.85 -71.51
CA GLY A 329 4.41 -35.98 -72.91
C GLY A 329 3.38 -37.06 -73.28
N ARG A 330 2.20 -36.62 -73.72
CA ARG A 330 1.75 -36.75 -75.12
C ARG A 330 0.44 -35.98 -75.40
N ASN A 331 0.42 -35.34 -76.57
CA ASN A 331 -0.65 -34.56 -77.19
C ASN A 331 -2.00 -35.31 -77.29
N LEU A 332 -3.12 -34.56 -77.25
CA LEU A 332 -3.96 -34.30 -78.44
C LEU A 332 -5.22 -33.45 -78.09
N ALA A 333 -5.44 -32.45 -78.95
CA ALA A 333 -6.71 -31.90 -79.40
C ALA A 333 -7.68 -31.18 -78.42
N ALA A 334 -7.72 -29.85 -78.58
CA ALA A 334 -8.94 -29.03 -78.48
C ALA A 334 -9.93 -29.42 -79.63
N PRO A 335 -11.23 -29.02 -79.67
CA PRO A 335 -11.70 -27.69 -79.23
C PRO A 335 -13.14 -27.56 -78.67
N ASN A 336 -13.39 -26.33 -78.20
CA ASN A 336 -14.53 -25.45 -78.52
C ASN A 336 -15.64 -25.21 -77.48
N GLN A 337 -15.92 -23.90 -77.35
CA GLN A 337 -17.21 -23.24 -77.07
C GLN A 337 -17.82 -23.41 -75.66
N SER A 338 -18.50 -22.46 -75.04
CA SER A 338 -18.71 -21.01 -75.15
C SER A 338 -19.80 -20.67 -74.13
N ALA A 339 -19.78 -19.44 -73.62
CA ALA A 339 -20.91 -18.68 -73.06
C ALA A 339 -21.32 -18.87 -71.57
N GLN A 340 -21.44 -17.69 -70.95
CA GLN A 340 -22.02 -17.26 -69.66
C GLN A 340 -23.53 -17.56 -69.51
N PRO A 341 -24.18 -17.18 -68.38
CA PRO A 341 -23.68 -16.57 -67.14
C PRO A 341 -23.78 -17.44 -65.89
#